data_AF-A0A955YZP2-F1
#
_entry.id   AF-A0A955YZP2-F1
#
_cell.length_a   1.000
_cell.length_b   1.000
_cell.length_c   1.000
_cell.angle_alpha   90.00
_cell.angle_beta   90.00
_cell.angle_gamma   90.00
#
_symmetry.space_group_name_H-M   'P 1'
#
loop_
_entity.id
_entity.type
_entity.pdbx_description
1 polymer ?
#
loop_
_entity_poly.entity_id
_entity_poly.type
_entity_poly.pdbx_seq_one_letter_code
_entity_poly.pdbx_strand_id
1 'polypeptide(L)'
;MHRALVLTVALGCIACSETKPTAPVPNVTVPRDGGAMDGSKRAMDSGTGSEEVVWPDGCPPIAGSTPCSKMTDCGPNEICLQSGTPTLDLPTECMHCTPKGHPCKSNSDCANGSTCDGMCRPTEGTNECNDYRDCPRFFECEGVEGSRKCVDRRFSCNSVSACPPGYACLKQAEISTPFCTSGLRLRCTDSIDCPPQFQCVDAYGDGNPRCYIGGSCGGLYTCECEALSECGENLTCGFDFKNPSLKCGAIGPCIDEGDCPADHSCKDVRGDGLKVCHPDESECDSNSDCAPQELCFVGIDDDKAKCHQGQSNGNGPSPFP
;
A
#
# COMPACT_ATOMS: atom_id res chain seq x y z
N MET A 1 -45.98 -38.11 13.66
CA MET A 1 -45.15 -39.30 13.90
C MET A 1 -44.36 -39.61 12.63
N HIS A 2 -43.21 -38.98 12.43
CA HIS A 2 -42.29 -39.28 11.32
C HIS A 2 -40.89 -39.45 11.91
N ARG A 3 -40.26 -40.56 11.55
CA ARG A 3 -39.03 -41.10 12.15
C ARG A 3 -37.82 -40.32 11.65
N ALA A 4 -36.94 -40.01 12.61
CA ALA A 4 -35.60 -39.49 12.40
C ALA A 4 -34.69 -40.54 11.74
N LEU A 5 -33.88 -40.10 10.78
CA LEU A 5 -32.74 -40.85 10.27
C LEU A 5 -31.48 -40.18 10.82
N VAL A 6 -30.84 -40.82 11.81
CA VAL A 6 -29.55 -40.41 12.36
C VAL A 6 -28.48 -41.12 11.55
N LEU A 7 -27.67 -40.37 10.81
CA LEU A 7 -26.53 -40.89 10.07
C LEU A 7 -25.26 -40.62 10.89
N THR A 8 -24.73 -41.67 11.51
CA THR A 8 -23.46 -41.65 12.24
C THR A 8 -22.33 -41.94 11.25
N VAL A 9 -21.47 -40.95 10.96
CA VAL A 9 -20.24 -41.17 10.20
C VAL A 9 -19.08 -41.25 11.19
N ALA A 10 -18.40 -42.41 11.17
CA ALA A 10 -17.31 -42.75 12.05
C ALA A 10 -15.96 -42.19 11.57
N LEU A 11 -15.11 -41.87 12.55
CA LEU A 11 -13.75 -41.33 12.42
C LEU A 11 -12.81 -42.22 11.60
N GLY A 12 -11.94 -41.57 10.83
CA GLY A 12 -10.68 -42.12 10.34
C GLY A 12 -9.55 -41.11 10.53
N CYS A 13 -8.87 -41.17 11.68
CA CYS A 13 -7.61 -40.46 11.88
C CYS A 13 -6.49 -41.21 11.16
N ILE A 14 -5.96 -40.64 10.08
CA ILE A 14 -4.73 -41.13 9.45
C ILE A 14 -3.57 -40.27 9.99
N ALA A 15 -2.67 -40.95 10.71
CA ALA A 15 -1.42 -40.38 11.18
C ALA A 15 -0.51 -40.05 9.99
N CYS A 16 -0.12 -38.77 9.86
CA CYS A 16 0.98 -38.37 8.99
C CYS A 16 2.28 -38.46 9.79
N SER A 17 3.06 -39.52 9.56
CA SER A 17 4.43 -39.64 10.06
C SER A 17 5.37 -38.67 9.34
N GLU A 18 6.16 -37.96 10.14
CA GLU A 18 7.30 -37.15 9.75
C GLU A 18 8.36 -38.00 9.03
N THR A 19 8.79 -37.58 7.85
CA THR A 19 10.12 -37.93 7.32
C THR A 19 10.75 -36.71 6.67
N LYS A 20 11.83 -36.24 7.29
CA LYS A 20 12.69 -35.16 6.82
C LYS A 20 13.93 -35.78 6.15
N PRO A 21 14.16 -35.61 4.85
CA PRO A 21 15.43 -36.00 4.25
C PRO A 21 16.44 -34.86 4.39
N THR A 22 17.43 -35.04 5.25
CA THR A 22 18.64 -34.23 5.33
C THR A 22 19.55 -34.59 4.15
N ALA A 23 19.69 -33.70 3.17
CA ALA A 23 20.75 -33.80 2.17
C ALA A 23 22.07 -33.27 2.75
N PRO A 24 23.22 -33.91 2.49
CA PRO A 24 24.52 -33.40 2.91
C PRO A 24 24.94 -32.19 2.07
N VAL A 25 25.33 -31.11 2.73
CA VAL A 25 25.95 -29.93 2.12
C VAL A 25 27.36 -30.30 1.65
N PRO A 26 27.71 -30.10 0.37
CA PRO A 26 29.09 -30.26 -0.08
C PRO A 26 29.95 -29.10 0.46
N ASN A 27 31.02 -29.47 1.15
CA ASN A 27 32.04 -28.57 1.67
C ASN A 27 32.88 -28.04 0.48
N VAL A 28 32.60 -26.81 0.02
CA VAL A 28 33.40 -26.14 -1.01
C VAL A 28 34.52 -25.36 -0.33
N THR A 29 35.71 -25.97 -0.30
CA THR A 29 36.96 -25.29 0.04
C THR A 29 37.34 -24.38 -1.13
N VAL A 30 37.26 -23.07 -0.95
CA VAL A 30 37.77 -22.09 -1.92
C VAL A 30 39.30 -21.94 -1.74
N PRO A 31 40.12 -22.10 -2.79
CA PRO A 31 41.53 -21.74 -2.72
C PRO A 31 41.69 -20.23 -2.59
N ARG A 32 42.47 -19.81 -1.59
CA ARG A 32 42.82 -18.42 -1.33
C ARG A 32 44.13 -18.13 -2.06
N ASP A 33 44.04 -17.81 -3.35
CA ASP A 33 45.20 -17.34 -4.13
C ASP A 33 45.40 -15.84 -3.88
N GLY A 34 46.38 -15.54 -3.03
CA GLY A 34 46.95 -14.21 -2.88
C GLY A 34 47.87 -13.91 -4.05
N GLY A 35 47.36 -13.20 -5.06
CA GLY A 35 48.17 -12.56 -6.09
C GLY A 35 48.51 -11.12 -5.71
N ALA A 36 49.81 -10.79 -5.76
CA ALA A 36 50.31 -9.43 -5.58
C ALA A 36 49.83 -8.54 -6.75
N MET A 37 49.22 -7.38 -6.45
CA MET A 37 48.98 -6.35 -7.47
C MET A 37 50.26 -5.55 -7.68
N ASP A 38 50.84 -5.68 -8.85
CA ASP A 38 51.93 -4.86 -9.36
C ASP A 38 51.39 -3.51 -9.85
N GLY A 39 51.97 -2.44 -9.33
CA GLY A 39 51.59 -1.08 -9.67
C GLY A 39 51.89 -0.77 -11.13
N SER A 40 50.85 -0.68 -11.95
CA SER A 40 50.93 -0.08 -13.27
C SER A 40 50.16 1.24 -13.28
N LYS A 41 50.91 2.34 -13.19
CA LYS A 41 50.46 3.70 -13.46
C LYS A 41 49.93 3.73 -14.90
N ARG A 42 48.60 3.69 -15.09
CA ARG A 42 47.98 4.07 -16.35
C ARG A 42 47.63 5.55 -16.31
N ALA A 43 48.05 6.22 -17.37
CA ALA A 43 47.81 7.63 -17.64
C ALA A 43 46.30 7.93 -17.57
N MET A 44 45.94 8.98 -16.83
CA MET A 44 44.65 9.62 -16.95
C MET A 44 44.57 10.25 -18.34
N ASP A 45 43.78 9.61 -19.19
CA ASP A 45 43.32 10.20 -20.45
C ASP A 45 42.20 11.18 -20.08
N SER A 46 42.43 12.48 -20.28
CA SER A 46 41.46 13.55 -20.04
C SER A 46 40.37 13.49 -21.11
N GLY A 47 39.39 12.60 -20.90
CA GLY A 47 38.17 12.55 -21.68
C GLY A 47 37.39 13.86 -21.55
N THR A 48 37.08 14.43 -22.70
CA THR A 48 36.31 15.66 -22.86
C THR A 48 34.84 15.41 -22.54
N GLY A 49 34.30 16.15 -21.57
CA GLY A 49 32.89 16.49 -21.46
C GLY A 49 31.91 15.35 -21.19
N SER A 50 32.00 14.68 -20.05
CA SER A 50 30.76 14.33 -19.35
C SER A 50 30.26 15.64 -18.73
N GLU A 51 29.08 16.10 -19.11
CA GLU A 51 28.38 17.13 -18.33
C GLU A 51 28.39 16.65 -16.88
N GLU A 52 29.16 17.35 -16.04
CA GLU A 52 29.13 17.14 -14.61
C GLU A 52 27.68 17.45 -14.22
N VAL A 53 26.90 16.41 -13.95
CA VAL A 53 25.56 16.56 -13.41
C VAL A 53 25.78 17.27 -12.09
N VAL A 54 25.57 18.60 -12.10
CA VAL A 54 25.55 19.40 -10.89
C VAL A 54 24.32 18.94 -10.15
N TRP A 55 24.54 18.02 -9.21
CA TRP A 55 23.52 17.60 -8.27
C TRP A 55 22.99 18.87 -7.61
N PRO A 56 21.67 19.10 -7.54
CA PRO A 56 21.17 20.14 -6.66
C PRO A 56 21.75 19.85 -5.27
N ASP A 57 22.59 20.76 -4.79
CA ASP A 57 23.39 20.59 -3.58
C ASP A 57 22.46 20.20 -2.41
N GLY A 58 22.48 18.93 -2.01
CA GLY A 58 21.74 18.47 -0.82
C GLY A 58 21.00 17.14 -0.90
N CYS A 59 20.85 16.52 -2.09
CA CYS A 59 20.16 15.22 -2.18
C CYS A 59 21.16 14.06 -2.25
N PRO A 60 21.33 13.26 -1.18
CA PRO A 60 22.19 12.10 -1.24
C PRO A 60 21.61 11.07 -2.24
N PRO A 61 22.49 10.36 -2.97
CA PRO A 61 22.04 9.29 -3.85
C PRO A 61 21.34 8.21 -3.02
N ILE A 62 20.06 7.96 -3.29
CA ILE A 62 19.37 6.77 -2.81
C ILE A 62 19.73 5.64 -3.77
N ALA A 63 20.23 4.53 -3.25
CA ALA A 63 20.64 3.40 -4.07
C ALA A 63 19.47 2.95 -4.97
N GLY A 64 19.65 3.02 -6.29
CA GLY A 64 18.65 2.63 -7.27
C GLY A 64 17.61 3.70 -7.64
N SER A 65 17.73 4.95 -7.19
CA SER A 65 16.89 6.05 -7.69
C SER A 65 17.71 7.21 -8.26
N THR A 66 17.20 7.79 -9.34
CA THR A 66 17.76 8.99 -9.98
C THR A 66 17.15 10.21 -9.31
N PRO A 67 17.91 11.21 -8.84
CA PRO A 67 17.30 12.47 -8.38
C PRO A 67 16.60 13.18 -9.55
N CYS A 68 15.67 14.05 -9.23
CA CYS A 68 14.98 14.83 -10.24
C CYS A 68 14.57 16.20 -9.69
N SER A 69 14.40 17.15 -10.59
CA SER A 69 13.85 18.48 -10.32
C SER A 69 12.51 18.70 -11.01
N LYS A 70 12.22 17.88 -12.02
CA LYS A 70 11.00 17.86 -12.82
C LYS A 70 10.79 16.47 -13.40
N MET A 71 9.57 16.18 -13.83
CA MET A 71 9.20 14.86 -14.34
C MET A 71 10.00 14.41 -15.56
N THR A 72 10.49 15.35 -16.39
CA THR A 72 11.30 15.03 -17.58
C THR A 72 12.71 14.53 -17.25
N ASP A 73 13.13 14.64 -16.00
CA ASP A 73 14.44 14.15 -15.55
C ASP A 73 14.41 12.63 -15.31
N CYS A 74 13.21 12.04 -15.28
CA CYS A 74 12.97 10.64 -15.02
C CYS A 74 12.75 9.83 -16.30
N GLY A 75 13.01 8.53 -16.24
CA GLY A 75 12.71 7.62 -17.34
C GLY A 75 11.21 7.62 -17.70
N PRO A 76 10.83 7.08 -18.87
CA PRO A 76 9.44 7.05 -19.34
C PRO A 76 8.48 6.40 -18.31
N ASN A 77 8.99 5.44 -17.53
CA ASN A 77 8.26 4.68 -16.52
C ASN A 77 8.47 5.20 -15.09
N GLU A 78 8.95 6.42 -14.93
CA GLU A 78 9.25 7.00 -13.62
C GLU A 78 8.64 8.38 -13.47
N ILE A 79 8.22 8.72 -12.25
CA ILE A 79 7.70 10.03 -11.89
C ILE A 79 8.63 10.68 -10.87
N CYS A 80 8.85 11.97 -11.06
CA CYS A 80 9.61 12.78 -10.12
C CYS A 80 8.73 13.10 -8.91
N LEU A 81 9.00 12.44 -7.78
CA LEU A 81 8.24 12.63 -6.55
C LEU A 81 9.18 13.01 -5.41
N GLN A 82 8.68 13.93 -4.59
CA GLN A 82 9.30 14.24 -3.31
C GLN A 82 9.28 12.98 -2.46
N SER A 83 10.45 12.51 -2.04
CA SER A 83 10.52 11.30 -1.23
C SER A 83 10.05 11.63 0.18
N GLY A 84 8.78 11.39 0.47
CA GLY A 84 8.18 11.59 1.79
C GLY A 84 8.79 10.65 2.82
N THR A 85 9.76 11.16 3.54
CA THR A 85 9.56 11.60 4.93
C THR A 85 10.63 12.66 5.19
N PRO A 86 10.31 13.79 5.85
CA PRO A 86 11.35 14.64 6.42
C PRO A 86 12.04 13.83 7.52
N THR A 87 13.03 13.01 7.17
CA THR A 87 14.04 12.62 8.13
C THR A 87 14.74 13.91 8.55
N LEU A 88 14.98 14.08 9.85
CA LEU A 88 15.53 15.31 10.46
C LEU A 88 16.78 15.90 9.77
N ASP A 89 17.45 15.14 8.90
CA ASP A 89 18.71 15.49 8.26
C ASP A 89 18.66 15.63 6.72
N LEU A 90 17.50 15.45 6.06
CA LEU A 90 17.38 15.66 4.61
C LEU A 90 16.62 16.96 4.31
N PRO A 91 17.12 17.81 3.40
CA PRO A 91 16.36 18.97 2.96
C PRO A 91 15.03 18.48 2.38
N THR A 92 13.95 19.14 2.81
CA THR A 92 12.57 18.78 2.50
C THR A 92 12.25 18.82 1.00
N GLU A 93 13.20 19.13 0.13
CA GLU A 93 13.00 19.39 -1.29
C GLU A 93 13.57 18.29 -2.21
N CYS A 94 14.10 17.20 -1.66
CA CYS A 94 14.67 16.13 -2.48
C CYS A 94 13.60 15.28 -3.18
N MET A 95 13.54 15.44 -4.51
CA MET A 95 12.72 14.60 -5.38
C MET A 95 13.57 13.54 -6.07
N HIS A 96 12.99 12.35 -6.22
CA HIS A 96 13.60 11.21 -6.89
C HIS A 96 12.62 10.61 -7.89
N CYS A 97 13.20 10.06 -8.95
CA CYS A 97 12.50 9.22 -9.91
C CYS A 97 12.10 7.92 -9.22
N THR A 98 10.79 7.67 -9.20
CA THR A 98 10.20 6.45 -8.65
C THR A 98 9.40 5.76 -9.76
N PRO A 99 9.37 4.42 -9.81
CA PRO A 99 8.56 3.70 -10.79
C PRO A 99 7.10 4.17 -10.74
N LYS A 100 6.54 4.53 -11.90
CA LYS A 100 5.12 4.87 -12.05
C LYS A 100 4.26 3.63 -11.82
N GLY A 101 3.10 3.85 -11.20
CA GLY A 101 2.03 2.87 -11.11
C GLY A 101 2.30 1.64 -10.26
N HIS A 102 1.29 0.76 -10.28
CA HIS A 102 1.31 -0.57 -9.72
C HIS A 102 1.76 -1.60 -10.76
N PRO A 103 2.40 -2.72 -10.36
CA PRO A 103 2.68 -3.80 -11.29
C PRO A 103 1.39 -4.36 -11.89
N CYS A 104 1.45 -4.75 -13.16
CA CYS A 104 0.30 -5.25 -13.89
C CYS A 104 0.70 -6.39 -14.83
N LYS A 105 -0.26 -7.26 -15.15
CA LYS A 105 -0.13 -8.33 -16.16
C LYS A 105 -0.96 -8.02 -17.41
N SER A 106 -1.96 -7.15 -17.28
CA SER A 106 -2.94 -6.80 -18.31
C SER A 106 -3.52 -5.41 -18.09
N ASN A 107 -4.13 -4.81 -19.12
CA ASN A 107 -4.76 -3.48 -19.01
C ASN A 107 -5.90 -3.45 -17.98
N SER A 108 -6.57 -4.58 -17.71
CA SER A 108 -7.63 -4.67 -16.69
C SER A 108 -7.11 -4.54 -15.26
N ASP A 109 -5.80 -4.71 -15.05
CA ASP A 109 -5.18 -4.48 -13.75
C ASP A 109 -5.03 -2.99 -13.46
N CYS A 110 -5.06 -2.15 -14.50
CA CYS A 110 -4.86 -0.72 -14.40
C CYS A 110 -6.17 0.05 -14.35
N ALA A 111 -6.05 1.34 -14.04
CA ALA A 111 -7.17 2.27 -14.09
C ALA A 111 -7.85 2.28 -15.47
N ASN A 112 -9.15 2.58 -15.51
CA ASN A 112 -9.80 2.85 -16.79
C ASN A 112 -9.11 4.05 -17.45
N GLY A 113 -8.74 3.92 -18.72
CA GLY A 113 -7.93 4.94 -19.42
C GLY A 113 -6.41 4.78 -19.23
N SER A 114 -5.97 3.71 -18.56
CA SER A 114 -4.56 3.36 -18.38
C SER A 114 -4.18 2.09 -19.14
N THR A 115 -2.88 1.93 -19.38
CA THR A 115 -2.30 0.78 -20.07
C THR A 115 -1.31 0.07 -19.18
N CYS A 116 -1.16 -1.23 -19.40
CA CYS A 116 -0.19 -2.06 -18.72
C CYS A 116 1.04 -2.30 -19.60
N ASP A 117 2.22 -1.93 -19.11
CA ASP A 117 3.52 -2.26 -19.71
C ASP A 117 4.47 -2.82 -18.62
N GLY A 118 3.98 -3.84 -17.91
CA GLY A 118 4.58 -4.36 -16.67
C GLY A 118 4.27 -3.51 -15.43
N MET A 119 4.04 -2.21 -15.63
CA MET A 119 3.49 -1.27 -14.65
C MET A 119 2.31 -0.52 -15.26
N CYS A 120 1.35 -0.14 -14.43
CA CYS A 120 0.21 0.67 -14.84
C CYS A 120 0.63 2.10 -15.14
N ARG A 121 0.17 2.62 -16.27
CA ARG A 121 0.45 3.99 -16.69
C ARG A 121 -0.80 4.62 -17.31
N PRO A 122 -1.06 5.90 -17.07
CA PRO A 122 -2.04 6.66 -17.84
C PRO A 122 -1.72 6.56 -19.33
N THR A 123 -2.75 6.51 -20.18
CA THR A 123 -2.54 6.56 -21.65
C THR A 123 -1.80 7.84 -22.02
N GLU A 124 -0.83 7.74 -22.95
CA GLU A 124 0.20 8.77 -23.21
C GLU A 124 -0.31 10.22 -23.26
N GLY A 125 0.43 11.12 -22.60
CA GLY A 125 0.30 12.57 -22.76
C GLY A 125 -0.20 13.33 -21.54
N THR A 126 -0.72 12.65 -20.52
CA THR A 126 -1.12 13.28 -19.26
C THR A 126 -0.20 12.81 -18.13
N ASN A 127 0.35 13.76 -17.35
CA ASN A 127 1.03 13.44 -16.08
C ASN A 127 0.00 13.17 -14.97
N GLU A 128 -1.16 12.65 -15.37
CA GLU A 128 -2.36 12.58 -14.58
C GLU A 128 -2.70 11.13 -14.33
N CYS A 129 -2.92 10.77 -13.08
CA CYS A 129 -3.40 9.44 -12.72
C CYS A 129 -4.91 9.36 -12.94
N ASN A 130 -5.42 8.20 -13.36
CA ASN A 130 -6.85 7.95 -13.40
C ASN A 130 -7.34 7.39 -12.05
N ASP A 131 -6.55 6.55 -11.40
CA ASP A 131 -6.73 6.16 -9.99
C ASP A 131 -5.38 5.82 -9.34
N TYR A 132 -5.40 5.33 -8.09
CA TYR A 132 -4.19 5.00 -7.32
C TYR A 132 -3.25 4.01 -8.02
N ARG A 133 -3.76 3.16 -8.92
CA ARG A 133 -2.96 2.15 -9.63
C ARG A 133 -2.01 2.77 -10.64
N ASP A 134 -2.27 4.00 -11.09
CA ASP A 134 -1.35 4.75 -11.94
C ASP A 134 -0.25 5.46 -11.14
N CYS A 135 -0.39 5.51 -9.81
CA CYS A 135 0.57 6.13 -8.92
C CYS A 135 1.60 5.12 -8.40
N PRO A 136 2.81 5.59 -8.04
CA PRO A 136 3.76 4.73 -7.35
C PRO A 136 3.11 4.16 -6.10
N ARG A 137 3.57 2.97 -5.67
CA ARG A 137 3.01 2.33 -4.48
C ARG A 137 2.96 3.32 -3.32
N PHE A 138 1.82 3.33 -2.63
CA PHE A 138 1.52 4.19 -1.46
C PHE A 138 1.27 5.67 -1.77
N PHE A 139 1.21 6.08 -3.03
CA PHE A 139 0.74 7.40 -3.43
C PHE A 139 -0.73 7.33 -3.83
N GLU A 140 -1.46 8.41 -3.55
CA GLU A 140 -2.89 8.52 -3.88
C GLU A 140 -3.08 9.37 -5.13
N CYS A 141 -4.14 9.07 -5.89
CA CYS A 141 -4.49 9.83 -7.09
C CYS A 141 -5.53 10.89 -6.76
N GLU A 142 -5.16 12.16 -6.81
CA GLU A 142 -6.01 13.24 -6.29
C GLU A 142 -6.20 14.39 -7.27
N GLY A 143 -7.36 15.03 -7.18
CA GLY A 143 -7.76 16.15 -8.00
C GLY A 143 -9.02 15.83 -8.81
N VAL A 144 -9.43 16.78 -9.64
CA VAL A 144 -10.54 16.58 -10.55
C VAL A 144 -10.09 15.77 -11.77
N GLU A 145 -11.02 15.05 -12.39
CA GLU A 145 -10.78 14.32 -13.64
C GLU A 145 -10.14 15.25 -14.69
N GLY A 146 -9.07 14.79 -15.35
CA GLY A 146 -8.29 15.61 -16.29
C GLY A 146 -7.32 16.60 -15.65
N SER A 147 -7.10 16.54 -14.33
CA SER A 147 -6.01 17.25 -13.65
C SER A 147 -5.47 16.50 -12.43
N ARG A 148 -5.77 15.20 -12.30
CA ARG A 148 -5.41 14.41 -11.13
C ARG A 148 -3.89 14.24 -11.06
N LYS A 149 -3.32 14.13 -9.87
CA LYS A 149 -1.88 13.92 -9.66
C LYS A 149 -1.66 12.91 -8.56
N CYS A 150 -0.52 12.22 -8.64
CA CYS A 150 -0.06 11.35 -7.57
C CYS A 150 0.47 12.20 -6.42
N VAL A 151 -0.16 12.07 -5.25
CA VAL A 151 0.17 12.83 -4.04
C VAL A 151 0.70 11.87 -2.98
N ASP A 152 1.75 12.30 -2.30
CA ASP A 152 2.28 11.57 -1.15
C ASP A 152 1.45 11.89 0.10
N ARG A 153 0.56 10.97 0.48
CA ARG A 153 -0.17 11.06 1.76
C ARG A 153 0.39 10.09 2.81
N ARG A 154 1.63 9.62 2.66
CA ARG A 154 2.27 8.74 3.65
C ARG A 154 2.53 9.51 4.94
N PHE A 155 2.09 8.93 6.05
CA PHE A 155 2.39 9.46 7.39
C PHE A 155 3.47 8.64 8.04
N SER A 156 4.52 9.29 8.57
CA SER A 156 5.51 8.58 9.37
C SER A 156 4.86 7.93 10.59
N CYS A 157 5.29 6.75 10.97
CA CYS A 157 4.83 6.08 12.17
C CYS A 157 5.96 5.29 12.84
N ASN A 158 5.81 5.02 14.12
CA ASN A 158 6.71 4.14 14.88
C ASN A 158 5.98 2.90 15.44
N SER A 159 4.66 2.87 15.32
CA SER A 159 3.74 1.87 15.85
C SER A 159 2.40 1.99 15.13
N VAL A 160 1.59 0.93 15.14
CA VAL A 160 0.25 0.93 14.54
C VAL A 160 -0.66 1.99 15.19
N SER A 161 -0.51 2.25 16.49
CA SER A 161 -1.27 3.28 17.21
C SER A 161 -0.97 4.71 16.80
N ALA A 162 0.15 4.96 16.12
CA ALA A 162 0.48 6.29 15.56
C ALA A 162 -0.23 6.56 14.22
N CYS A 163 -0.83 5.53 13.64
CA CYS A 163 -1.54 5.65 12.38
C CYS A 163 -3.01 6.03 12.60
N PRO A 164 -3.63 6.72 11.63
CA PRO A 164 -5.08 6.85 11.63
C PRO A 164 -5.71 5.45 11.78
N PRO A 165 -6.89 5.31 12.42
CA PRO A 165 -7.64 4.07 12.26
C PRO A 165 -7.81 3.85 10.75
N GLY A 166 -7.80 2.61 10.26
CA GLY A 166 -7.66 2.38 8.81
C GLY A 166 -6.28 1.87 8.38
N TYR A 167 -5.24 2.16 9.17
CA TYR A 167 -3.88 2.14 8.69
C TYR A 167 -2.97 1.25 9.53
N ALA A 168 -2.03 0.62 8.85
CA ALA A 168 -0.96 -0.15 9.44
C ALA A 168 0.35 0.64 9.35
N CYS A 169 1.15 0.55 10.41
CA CYS A 169 2.51 1.08 10.37
C CYS A 169 3.44 0.08 9.69
N LEU A 170 3.70 0.27 8.39
CA LEU A 170 4.55 -0.63 7.62
C LEU A 170 6.00 -0.16 7.61
N LYS A 171 6.88 -1.10 7.95
CA LYS A 171 8.32 -0.97 7.76
C LYS A 171 8.74 -1.83 6.58
N GLN A 172 9.03 -1.22 5.44
CA GLN A 172 9.60 -1.93 4.29
C GLN A 172 11.13 -1.92 4.37
N ALA A 173 11.79 -2.96 3.85
CA ALA A 173 13.25 -3.01 3.85
C ALA A 173 13.88 -1.87 3.03
N GLU A 174 13.16 -1.38 2.02
CA GLU A 174 13.59 -0.36 1.06
C GLU A 174 13.27 1.07 1.54
N ILE A 175 12.34 1.24 2.48
CA ILE A 175 11.92 2.54 3.00
C ILE A 175 12.39 2.64 4.46
N SER A 176 13.35 3.54 4.71
CA SER A 176 14.03 3.65 6.00
C SER A 176 13.10 4.03 7.16
N THR A 177 12.03 4.76 6.87
CA THR A 177 11.03 5.23 7.82
C THR A 177 9.73 4.45 7.67
N PRO A 178 9.20 3.82 8.74
CA PRO A 178 7.89 3.22 8.67
C PRO A 178 6.83 4.29 8.43
N PHE A 179 5.80 3.93 7.68
CA PHE A 179 4.70 4.84 7.38
C PHE A 179 3.35 4.14 7.48
N CYS A 180 2.32 4.94 7.73
CA CYS A 180 0.94 4.52 7.74
C CYS A 180 0.47 4.29 6.32
N THR A 181 0.06 3.07 6.02
CA THR A 181 -0.70 2.76 4.83
C THR A 181 -2.02 2.16 5.23
N SER A 182 -3.09 2.57 4.55
CA SER A 182 -4.32 1.80 4.64
C SER A 182 -4.03 0.45 3.99
N GLY A 183 -4.61 -0.62 4.54
CA GLY A 183 -4.24 -1.99 4.15
C GLY A 183 -4.09 -2.11 2.64
N LEU A 184 -2.99 -2.73 2.17
CA LEU A 184 -2.55 -2.63 0.77
C LEU A 184 -3.68 -3.06 -0.18
N ARG A 185 -4.38 -2.10 -0.78
CA ARG A 185 -5.45 -2.41 -1.75
C ARG A 185 -4.92 -2.93 -3.08
N LEU A 186 -3.70 -3.47 -3.09
CA LEU A 186 -3.16 -4.27 -4.15
C LEU A 186 -4.12 -5.41 -4.45
N ARG A 187 -4.55 -5.49 -5.69
CA ARG A 187 -5.16 -6.71 -6.21
C ARG A 187 -4.18 -7.85 -6.04
N CYS A 188 -4.72 -9.01 -5.72
CA CYS A 188 -3.97 -10.23 -5.56
C CYS A 188 -4.78 -11.37 -6.17
N THR A 189 -4.13 -12.48 -6.45
CA THR A 189 -4.80 -13.75 -6.74
C THR A 189 -4.63 -14.69 -5.56
N ASP A 190 -3.48 -14.60 -4.89
CA ASP A 190 -3.13 -15.41 -3.74
C ASP A 190 -2.47 -14.56 -2.65
N SER A 191 -2.48 -15.04 -1.40
CA SER A 191 -1.83 -14.34 -0.28
C SER A 191 -0.32 -14.16 -0.43
N ILE A 192 0.33 -14.88 -1.36
CA ILE A 192 1.76 -14.68 -1.68
C ILE A 192 2.01 -13.40 -2.50
N ASP A 193 0.98 -12.89 -3.19
CA ASP A 193 1.07 -11.62 -3.91
C ASP A 193 1.05 -10.42 -2.94
N CYS A 194 0.64 -10.67 -1.70
CA CYS A 194 0.51 -9.67 -0.67
C CYS A 194 1.81 -9.51 0.14
N PRO A 195 2.13 -8.29 0.61
CA PRO A 195 3.26 -8.09 1.51
C PRO A 195 3.14 -8.93 2.80
N PRO A 196 4.24 -9.14 3.54
CA PRO A 196 4.19 -9.87 4.80
C PRO A 196 3.13 -9.26 5.74
N GLN A 197 2.35 -10.12 6.41
CA GLN A 197 1.21 -9.76 7.31
C GLN A 197 -0.10 -9.40 6.60
N PHE A 198 -0.14 -9.46 5.27
CA PHE A 198 -1.34 -9.27 4.47
C PHE A 198 -1.85 -10.58 3.88
N GLN A 199 -3.13 -10.59 3.56
CA GLN A 199 -3.81 -11.71 2.93
C GLN A 199 -4.70 -11.27 1.80
N CYS A 200 -4.84 -12.16 0.82
CA CYS A 200 -5.67 -11.92 -0.32
C CYS A 200 -7.13 -12.27 0.00
N VAL A 201 -7.97 -11.25 0.16
CA VAL A 201 -9.37 -11.41 0.58
C VAL A 201 -10.28 -10.63 -0.37
N ASP A 202 -11.38 -11.25 -0.79
CA ASP A 202 -12.45 -10.62 -1.56
C ASP A 202 -13.52 -10.04 -0.62
N ALA A 203 -13.13 -9.03 0.17
CA ALA A 203 -14.02 -8.43 1.15
C ALA A 203 -15.25 -7.74 0.52
N TYR A 204 -15.15 -7.36 -0.77
CA TYR A 204 -16.25 -6.76 -1.54
C TYR A 204 -17.22 -7.82 -2.08
N GLY A 205 -16.78 -9.06 -2.27
CA GLY A 205 -17.53 -10.06 -3.01
C GLY A 205 -17.65 -9.74 -4.51
N ASP A 206 -16.73 -8.92 -5.04
CA ASP A 206 -16.74 -8.46 -6.44
C ASP A 206 -15.89 -9.36 -7.36
N GLY A 207 -15.31 -10.43 -6.83
CA GLY A 207 -14.40 -11.33 -7.52
C GLY A 207 -12.99 -10.75 -7.73
N ASN A 208 -12.66 -9.60 -7.13
CA ASN A 208 -11.36 -8.94 -7.24
C ASN A 208 -10.71 -8.82 -5.85
N PRO A 209 -10.12 -9.92 -5.33
CA PRO A 209 -9.55 -9.92 -3.99
C PRO A 209 -8.35 -8.98 -3.88
N ARG A 210 -8.16 -8.45 -2.68
CA ARG A 210 -7.15 -7.43 -2.37
C ARG A 210 -6.40 -7.78 -1.11
N CYS A 211 -5.23 -7.18 -0.93
CA CYS A 211 -4.37 -7.46 0.22
C CYS A 211 -4.84 -6.71 1.48
N TYR A 212 -5.60 -7.40 2.34
CA TYR A 212 -5.98 -6.85 3.65
C TYR A 212 -4.94 -7.19 4.69
N ILE A 213 -4.69 -6.27 5.63
CA ILE A 213 -3.88 -6.61 6.79
C ILE A 213 -4.69 -7.59 7.63
N GLY A 214 -4.08 -8.65 8.13
CA GLY A 214 -4.81 -9.67 8.88
C GLY A 214 -4.15 -11.02 8.74
N GLY A 215 -3.76 -11.61 9.88
CA GLY A 215 -3.42 -13.02 9.92
C GLY A 215 -4.65 -13.84 9.51
N SER A 216 -4.40 -15.05 9.01
CA SER A 216 -5.46 -15.96 8.58
C SER A 216 -6.56 -16.03 9.61
N CYS A 217 -7.80 -16.12 9.13
CA CYS A 217 -8.95 -16.48 9.96
C CYS A 217 -8.82 -17.89 10.60
N GLY A 218 -7.65 -18.54 10.46
CA GLY A 218 -7.12 -19.54 11.37
C GLY A 218 -5.80 -19.08 12.00
N GLY A 219 -5.84 -18.54 13.22
CA GLY A 219 -4.67 -18.08 13.99
C GLY A 219 -5.06 -17.53 15.37
N LEU A 220 -4.24 -16.62 15.92
CA LEU A 220 -4.52 -15.89 17.17
C LEU A 220 -5.60 -14.80 17.02
N TYR A 221 -6.04 -14.52 15.78
CA TYR A 221 -7.04 -13.51 15.45
C TYR A 221 -8.31 -14.19 14.95
N THR A 222 -9.47 -13.73 15.40
CA THR A 222 -10.79 -14.19 14.93
C THR A 222 -11.33 -13.21 13.91
N CYS A 223 -11.62 -13.66 12.69
CA CYS A 223 -12.42 -12.89 11.74
C CYS A 223 -13.89 -13.18 11.99
N GLU A 224 -14.74 -12.15 11.96
CA GLU A 224 -16.20 -12.35 11.95
C GLU A 224 -16.72 -12.56 10.53
N CYS A 225 -15.96 -12.12 9.52
CA CYS A 225 -16.30 -12.25 8.11
C CYS A 225 -15.06 -12.36 7.22
N GLU A 226 -15.19 -13.05 6.09
CA GLU A 226 -14.23 -13.08 4.98
C GLU A 226 -14.81 -12.42 3.71
N ALA A 227 -16.14 -12.27 3.65
CA ALA A 227 -16.86 -11.67 2.53
C ALA A 227 -18.09 -10.88 3.00
N LEU A 228 -18.55 -9.95 2.18
CA LEU A 228 -19.77 -9.15 2.43
C LEU A 228 -20.99 -10.03 2.74
N SER A 229 -21.13 -11.18 2.06
CA SER A 229 -22.25 -12.11 2.24
C SER A 229 -22.30 -12.80 3.61
N GLU A 230 -21.23 -12.72 4.39
CA GLU A 230 -21.17 -13.29 5.75
C GLU A 230 -21.71 -12.30 6.80
N CYS A 231 -21.85 -11.03 6.41
CA CYS A 231 -22.45 -10.01 7.24
C CYS A 231 -23.97 -9.99 7.11
N GLY A 232 -24.64 -9.58 8.18
CA GLY A 232 -26.10 -9.38 8.16
C GLY A 232 -26.53 -8.32 7.15
N GLU A 233 -27.84 -8.17 6.96
CA GLU A 233 -28.38 -7.13 6.07
C GLU A 233 -27.84 -5.74 6.44
N ASN A 234 -27.41 -4.97 5.44
CA ASN A 234 -26.85 -3.62 5.56
C ASN A 234 -25.61 -3.52 6.48
N LEU A 235 -24.80 -4.58 6.54
CA LEU A 235 -23.50 -4.57 7.19
C LEU A 235 -22.42 -4.98 6.19
N THR A 236 -21.25 -4.37 6.33
CA THR A 236 -20.10 -4.64 5.49
C THR A 236 -19.02 -5.40 6.24
N CYS A 237 -18.21 -6.16 5.50
CA CYS A 237 -17.02 -6.81 6.06
C CYS A 237 -15.87 -5.81 6.13
N GLY A 238 -15.92 -4.95 7.14
CA GLY A 238 -14.92 -3.93 7.42
C GLY A 238 -13.73 -4.47 8.17
N PHE A 239 -12.65 -3.69 8.22
CA PHE A 239 -11.50 -4.04 9.05
C PHE A 239 -11.60 -3.29 10.40
N ASP A 240 -11.58 -4.02 11.51
CA ASP A 240 -11.42 -3.44 12.85
C ASP A 240 -9.94 -3.18 13.11
N PHE A 241 -9.58 -1.92 13.31
CA PHE A 241 -8.19 -1.52 13.54
C PHE A 241 -7.79 -1.56 15.01
N LYS A 242 -8.76 -1.53 15.94
CA LYS A 242 -8.49 -1.76 17.37
C LYS A 242 -8.12 -3.22 17.61
N ASN A 243 -8.75 -4.12 16.87
CA ASN A 243 -8.44 -5.55 16.87
C ASN A 243 -8.23 -5.99 15.43
N PRO A 244 -6.98 -6.11 14.92
CA PRO A 244 -6.66 -6.26 13.51
C PRO A 244 -7.28 -7.53 12.89
N SER A 245 -8.55 -7.43 12.54
CA SER A 245 -9.46 -8.50 12.17
C SER A 245 -10.55 -7.91 11.28
N LEU A 246 -11.08 -8.74 10.38
CA LEU A 246 -12.28 -8.39 9.64
C LEU A 246 -13.50 -8.58 10.53
N LYS A 247 -14.36 -7.55 10.59
CA LYS A 247 -15.58 -7.51 11.40
C LYS A 247 -16.76 -7.01 10.58
N CYS A 248 -17.93 -7.54 10.90
CA CYS A 248 -19.16 -7.02 10.32
C CYS A 248 -19.55 -5.72 11.02
N GLY A 249 -19.67 -4.64 10.26
CA GLY A 249 -19.97 -3.32 10.79
C GLY A 249 -20.61 -2.38 9.77
N ALA A 250 -20.97 -1.19 10.23
CA ALA A 250 -21.52 -0.14 9.38
C ALA A 250 -20.48 0.44 8.40
N ILE A 251 -19.20 0.36 8.78
CA ILE A 251 -18.08 0.91 8.01
C ILE A 251 -17.29 -0.23 7.37
N GLY A 252 -17.16 -0.17 6.05
CA GLY A 252 -16.43 -1.17 5.29
C GLY A 252 -16.60 -1.00 3.78
N PRO A 253 -16.03 -1.92 2.99
CA PRO A 253 -16.12 -1.91 1.54
C PRO A 253 -17.57 -2.04 1.05
N CYS A 254 -17.91 -1.33 -0.02
CA CYS A 254 -19.22 -1.43 -0.68
C CYS A 254 -19.05 -1.37 -2.21
N ILE A 255 -20.03 -1.92 -2.94
CA ILE A 255 -20.14 -1.87 -4.40
C ILE A 255 -21.17 -0.79 -4.78
N ASP A 256 -22.32 -0.82 -4.12
CA ASP A 256 -23.43 0.11 -4.33
C ASP A 256 -24.09 0.56 -3.02
N GLU A 257 -25.03 1.49 -3.13
CA GLU A 257 -25.73 2.10 -1.98
C GLU A 257 -26.50 1.08 -1.15
N GLY A 258 -26.93 -0.05 -1.73
CA GLY A 258 -27.67 -1.09 -1.04
C GLY A 258 -26.82 -1.92 -0.07
N ASP A 259 -25.50 -1.87 -0.20
CA ASP A 259 -24.57 -2.57 0.70
C ASP A 259 -24.41 -1.85 2.04
N CYS A 260 -24.79 -0.56 2.10
CA CYS A 260 -24.57 0.30 3.24
C CYS A 260 -25.78 0.41 4.16
N PRO A 261 -25.57 0.66 5.47
CA PRO A 261 -26.63 1.09 6.37
C PRO A 261 -27.39 2.32 5.84
N ALA A 262 -28.63 2.50 6.30
CA ALA A 262 -29.52 3.56 5.82
C ALA A 262 -29.04 5.01 6.09
N ASP A 263 -28.06 5.18 6.97
CA ASP A 263 -27.40 6.44 7.33
C ASP A 263 -25.98 6.57 6.74
N HIS A 264 -25.65 5.71 5.78
CA HIS A 264 -24.37 5.67 5.09
C HIS A 264 -24.58 5.67 3.57
N SER A 265 -23.68 6.35 2.87
CA SER A 265 -23.58 6.33 1.41
C SER A 265 -22.37 5.52 0.96
N CYS A 266 -22.47 4.83 -0.17
CA CYS A 266 -21.35 4.11 -0.77
C CYS A 266 -20.45 5.06 -1.60
N LYS A 267 -19.46 5.67 -0.94
CA LYS A 267 -18.61 6.73 -1.53
C LYS A 267 -17.17 6.30 -1.76
N ASP A 268 -16.59 6.77 -2.87
CA ASP A 268 -15.14 6.74 -3.10
C ASP A 268 -14.49 7.98 -2.47
N VAL A 269 -14.18 7.87 -1.18
CA VAL A 269 -13.65 8.97 -0.37
C VAL A 269 -12.23 9.37 -0.80
N ARG A 270 -11.47 8.46 -1.40
CA ARG A 270 -10.07 8.72 -1.77
C ARG A 270 -9.88 9.10 -3.23
N GLY A 271 -10.88 8.89 -4.08
CA GLY A 271 -10.72 8.99 -5.53
C GLY A 271 -9.92 7.83 -6.12
N ASP A 272 -9.85 6.70 -5.40
CA ASP A 272 -9.08 5.52 -5.79
C ASP A 272 -9.93 4.47 -6.51
N GLY A 273 -11.20 4.80 -6.79
CA GLY A 273 -12.21 3.93 -7.38
C GLY A 273 -12.80 2.91 -6.40
N LEU A 274 -12.36 2.91 -5.14
CA LEU A 274 -12.76 1.90 -4.16
C LEU A 274 -13.67 2.54 -3.12
N LYS A 275 -14.95 2.20 -3.22
CA LYS A 275 -15.97 2.75 -2.36
C LYS A 275 -15.97 2.09 -0.99
N VAL A 276 -16.39 2.87 0.01
CA VAL A 276 -16.65 2.42 1.37
C VAL A 276 -17.96 3.02 1.85
N CYS A 277 -18.65 2.33 2.75
CA CYS A 277 -19.80 2.90 3.44
C CYS A 277 -19.32 4.05 4.32
N HIS A 278 -19.83 5.23 4.01
CA HIS A 278 -19.40 6.50 4.58
C HIS A 278 -20.60 7.17 5.23
N PRO A 279 -20.55 7.56 6.51
CA PRO A 279 -21.68 8.19 7.19
C PRO A 279 -22.11 9.46 6.46
N ASP A 280 -23.42 9.66 6.32
CA ASP A 280 -23.98 10.82 5.62
C ASP A 280 -23.70 12.13 6.36
N GLU A 281 -23.61 12.09 7.70
CA GLU A 281 -23.36 13.27 8.53
C GLU A 281 -21.87 13.49 8.86
N SER A 282 -21.01 13.44 7.85
CA SER A 282 -19.55 13.57 8.01
C SER A 282 -19.03 15.01 7.84
N GLU A 283 -17.85 15.30 8.42
CA GLU A 283 -17.17 16.60 8.28
C GLU A 283 -16.43 16.73 6.94
N CYS A 284 -16.14 15.61 6.29
CA CYS A 284 -15.56 15.50 4.95
C CYS A 284 -16.24 14.36 4.20
N ASP A 285 -16.30 14.44 2.88
CA ASP A 285 -16.82 13.37 2.00
C ASP A 285 -15.75 12.79 1.08
N SER A 286 -14.60 13.46 1.00
CA SER A 286 -13.48 13.13 0.14
C SER A 286 -12.16 13.66 0.70
N ASN A 287 -11.04 13.07 0.27
CA ASN A 287 -9.70 13.57 0.59
C ASN A 287 -9.43 14.99 0.06
N SER A 288 -10.20 15.44 -0.95
CA SER A 288 -10.15 16.82 -1.43
C SER A 288 -10.76 17.85 -0.48
N ASP A 289 -11.58 17.41 0.48
CA ASP A 289 -12.14 18.30 1.51
C ASP A 289 -11.14 18.59 2.64
N CYS A 290 -10.09 17.79 2.74
CA CYS A 290 -9.06 17.89 3.77
C CYS A 290 -7.83 18.65 3.30
N ALA A 291 -7.12 19.28 4.24
CA ALA A 291 -5.89 19.99 3.91
C ALA A 291 -4.81 19.02 3.37
N PRO A 292 -3.75 19.53 2.72
CA PRO A 292 -2.60 18.70 2.37
C PRO A 292 -2.09 17.94 3.61
N GLN A 293 -1.80 16.64 3.45
CA GLN A 293 -1.39 15.73 4.55
C GLN A 293 -2.45 15.45 5.62
N GLU A 294 -3.73 15.64 5.31
CA GLU A 294 -4.82 15.09 6.08
C GLU A 294 -5.46 13.93 5.32
N LEU A 295 -6.34 13.14 5.91
CA LEU A 295 -7.13 12.13 5.19
C LEU A 295 -8.56 12.19 5.69
N CYS A 296 -9.52 12.15 4.76
CA CYS A 296 -10.91 11.98 5.14
C CYS A 296 -11.12 10.52 5.53
N PHE A 297 -11.52 10.29 6.78
CA PHE A 297 -11.56 8.96 7.34
C PHE A 297 -12.66 8.80 8.40
N VAL A 298 -13.23 7.59 8.48
CA VAL A 298 -14.25 7.17 9.47
C VAL A 298 -13.72 5.98 10.25
N GLY A 299 -13.52 6.12 11.56
CA GLY A 299 -13.20 4.97 12.42
C GLY A 299 -14.40 4.03 12.55
N ILE A 300 -14.14 2.74 12.79
CA ILE A 300 -15.21 1.73 12.97
C ILE A 300 -16.17 2.06 14.13
N ASP A 301 -15.70 2.85 15.10
CA ASP A 301 -16.48 3.31 16.25
C ASP A 301 -16.85 4.81 16.16
N ASP A 302 -16.44 5.49 15.09
CA ASP A 302 -16.75 6.90 14.89
C ASP A 302 -18.08 7.01 14.13
N ASP A 303 -18.91 7.96 14.54
CA ASP A 303 -20.21 8.22 13.94
C ASP A 303 -20.13 9.10 12.68
N LYS A 304 -18.95 9.70 12.40
CA LYS A 304 -18.75 10.72 11.37
C LYS A 304 -17.34 10.67 10.82
N ALA A 305 -17.17 10.88 9.51
CA ALA A 305 -15.84 11.07 8.93
C ALA A 305 -15.27 12.43 9.29
N LYS A 306 -13.95 12.48 9.48
CA LYS A 306 -13.22 13.71 9.77
C LYS A 306 -11.91 13.76 9.00
N CYS A 307 -11.37 14.96 8.85
CA CYS A 307 -10.02 15.14 8.36
C CYS A 307 -9.01 14.81 9.47
N HIS A 308 -8.30 13.71 9.30
CA HIS A 308 -7.25 13.29 10.22
C HIS A 308 -5.89 13.72 9.71
N GLN A 309 -5.22 14.59 10.46
CA GLN A 309 -3.80 14.84 10.25
C GLN A 309 -3.02 13.60 10.68
N GLY A 310 -2.12 13.12 9.82
CA GLY A 310 -1.15 12.11 10.27
C GLY A 310 -0.34 12.67 11.43
N GLN A 311 -0.20 11.91 12.51
CA GLN A 311 0.68 12.32 13.60
C GLN A 311 2.12 12.39 13.07
N SER A 312 2.57 13.59 12.71
CA SER A 312 4.01 13.84 12.60
C SER A 312 4.57 13.55 13.98
N ASN A 313 5.38 12.49 14.10
CA ASN A 313 5.98 12.12 15.38
C ASN A 313 6.57 13.38 16.02
N GLY A 314 5.97 13.81 17.15
CA GLY A 314 6.25 15.06 17.84
C GLY A 314 7.63 15.11 18.52
N ASN A 315 8.68 14.68 17.82
CA ASN A 315 10.06 14.99 18.16
C ASN A 315 10.57 16.25 17.44
N GLY A 316 9.73 16.91 16.62
CA GLY A 316 9.94 18.31 16.26
C GLY A 316 9.48 19.22 17.41
N PRO A 317 10.24 20.25 17.81
CA PRO A 317 9.79 21.17 18.85
C PRO A 317 8.44 21.76 18.45
N SER A 318 7.46 21.68 19.36
CA SER A 318 6.17 22.36 19.21
C SER A 318 6.40 23.79 18.71
N PRO A 319 5.70 24.25 17.66
CA PRO A 319 5.55 25.69 17.47
C PRO A 319 4.74 26.18 18.67
N PHE A 320 5.45 26.75 19.64
CA PHE A 320 4.89 27.55 20.72
C PHE A 320 4.15 28.77 20.11
N PRO A 321 3.21 29.38 20.86
CA PRO A 321 2.06 30.15 20.35
C PRO A 321 2.41 31.41 19.57
#